data_AF-A0A853EFZ5-F1
#
_entry.id   AF-A0A853EFZ5-F1
#
_cell.length_a   1.000
_cell.length_b   1.000
_cell.length_c   1.000
_cell.angle_alpha   90.00
_cell.angle_beta   90.00
_cell.angle_gamma   90.00
#
_symmetry.space_group_name_H-M   'P 1'
#
loop_
_entity.id
_entity.type
_entity.pdbx_description
1 polymer ?
#
loop_
_entity_poly.entity_id
_entity_poly.type
_entity_poly.pdbx_seq_one_letter_code
_entity_poly.pdbx_strand_id
1 'polypeptide(L)'
;MPSTGVGLTVDIAAGIIGAAGLLLAALANKRAKDANRHAQIANDLAAQGIAQAEEANRVAVEGNQIADDANTLAERALAATTDNVDYQWRLKVQEDGLALVVLNDSAHPAHDVTITVDQDSHVKATASADHVAAFGEVLLDLEGLVQQEIEHARGKAQRLDAFNASDNGAFIVGRPHSFRLRLTVVARTEAGVPRSDVIEKRFSVSKGRLKTTRRRN
;
A
#
# COMPACT_ATOMS: atom_id res chain seq x y z
N MET A 1 -74.77 -91.00 27.65
CA MET A 1 -74.00 -90.66 28.87
C MET A 1 -72.53 -90.47 28.51
N PRO A 2 -71.80 -89.57 29.18
CA PRO A 2 -70.76 -88.73 28.56
C PRO A 2 -69.33 -88.97 29.08
N SER A 3 -68.32 -88.55 28.31
CA SER A 3 -67.11 -87.83 28.75
C SER A 3 -66.22 -87.50 27.54
N THR A 4 -66.33 -86.32 26.92
CA THR A 4 -65.50 -85.11 27.15
C THR A 4 -64.02 -85.39 27.40
N GLY A 5 -63.19 -85.30 26.36
CA GLY A 5 -61.74 -85.47 26.47
C GLY A 5 -60.93 -84.94 25.29
N VAL A 6 -61.19 -83.72 24.79
CA VAL A 6 -60.30 -83.06 23.80
C VAL A 6 -60.15 -81.54 24.00
N GLY A 7 -60.95 -80.89 24.87
CA GLY A 7 -60.98 -79.43 24.97
C GLY A 7 -59.87 -78.75 25.78
N LEU A 8 -59.02 -79.48 26.50
CA LEU A 8 -58.13 -78.89 27.52
C LEU A 8 -56.65 -78.81 27.12
N THR A 9 -56.24 -79.44 26.01
CA THR A 9 -54.85 -79.43 25.55
C THR A 9 -54.55 -78.37 24.50
N VAL A 10 -55.57 -77.83 23.83
CA VAL A 10 -55.40 -76.82 22.76
C VAL A 10 -55.27 -75.39 23.32
N ASP A 11 -55.92 -75.07 24.45
CA ASP A 11 -55.84 -73.73 25.06
C ASP A 11 -54.51 -73.45 25.79
N ILE A 12 -53.85 -74.48 26.33
CA ILE A 12 -52.55 -74.31 27.00
C ILE A 12 -51.43 -74.09 25.96
N ALA A 13 -51.51 -74.76 24.80
CA ALA A 13 -50.54 -74.58 23.72
C ALA A 13 -50.65 -73.18 23.08
N ALA A 14 -51.87 -72.66 22.90
CA ALA A 14 -52.10 -71.30 22.38
C ALA A 14 -51.63 -70.21 23.36
N GLY A 15 -51.84 -70.39 24.66
CA GLY A 15 -51.36 -69.47 25.70
C GLY A 15 -49.83 -69.38 25.81
N ILE A 16 -49.13 -70.50 25.69
CA ILE A 16 -47.65 -70.56 25.76
C ILE A 16 -47.02 -69.93 24.51
N ILE A 17 -47.59 -70.15 23.32
CA ILE A 17 -47.12 -69.53 22.07
C ILE A 17 -47.38 -68.01 22.08
N GLY A 18 -48.54 -67.57 22.60
CA GLY A 18 -48.85 -66.14 22.77
C GLY A 18 -47.90 -65.43 23.75
N ALA A 19 -47.56 -66.08 24.87
CA ALA A 19 -46.61 -65.54 25.85
C ALA A 19 -45.18 -65.48 25.31
N ALA A 20 -44.73 -66.50 24.58
CA ALA A 20 -43.42 -66.50 23.92
C ALA A 20 -43.35 -65.41 22.84
N GLY A 21 -44.42 -65.21 22.07
CA GLY A 21 -44.54 -64.14 21.08
C GLY A 21 -44.45 -62.73 21.70
N LEU A 22 -45.11 -62.51 22.84
CA LEU A 22 -45.03 -61.23 23.56
C LEU A 22 -43.64 -60.97 24.16
N LEU A 23 -42.96 -61.98 24.67
CA LEU A 23 -41.58 -61.86 25.16
C LEU A 23 -40.60 -61.55 24.02
N LEU A 24 -40.74 -62.21 22.87
CA LEU A 24 -39.95 -61.92 21.68
C LEU A 24 -40.25 -60.53 21.12
N ALA A 25 -41.51 -60.11 21.09
CA ALA A 25 -41.90 -58.76 20.69
C ALA A 25 -41.36 -57.70 21.66
N ALA A 26 -41.36 -57.96 22.97
CA ALA A 26 -40.78 -57.06 23.97
C ALA A 26 -39.25 -56.96 23.84
N LEU A 27 -38.56 -58.09 23.62
CA LEU A 27 -37.11 -58.12 23.35
C LEU A 27 -36.75 -57.41 22.03
N ALA A 28 -37.55 -57.62 20.98
CA ALA A 28 -37.39 -56.95 19.70
C ALA A 28 -37.63 -55.43 19.83
N ASN A 29 -38.66 -55.02 20.57
CA ASN A 29 -38.95 -53.60 20.81
C ASN A 29 -37.85 -52.92 21.65
N LYS A 30 -37.26 -53.64 22.62
CA LYS A 30 -36.11 -53.14 23.37
C LYS A 30 -34.88 -52.98 22.48
N ARG A 31 -34.56 -53.99 21.66
CA ARG A 31 -33.44 -53.93 20.69
C ARG A 31 -33.65 -52.84 19.63
N ALA A 32 -34.88 -52.62 19.18
CA ALA A 32 -35.22 -51.56 18.24
C ALA A 32 -35.05 -50.17 18.87
N LYS A 33 -35.45 -49.99 20.14
CA LYS A 33 -35.19 -48.75 20.89
C LYS A 33 -33.69 -48.49 21.09
N ASP A 34 -32.93 -49.52 21.44
CA ASP A 34 -31.48 -49.41 21.61
C ASP A 34 -30.81 -49.09 20.26
N ALA A 35 -31.21 -49.75 19.17
CA ALA A 35 -30.71 -49.46 17.82
C ALA A 35 -31.08 -48.05 17.35
N ASN A 36 -32.30 -47.58 17.62
CA ASN A 36 -32.72 -46.22 17.27
C ASN A 36 -31.96 -45.17 18.09
N ARG A 37 -31.64 -45.47 19.35
CA ARG A 37 -30.79 -44.63 20.20
C ARG A 37 -29.35 -44.57 19.67
N HIS A 38 -28.79 -45.71 19.24
CA HIS A 38 -27.47 -45.73 18.60
C HIS A 38 -27.46 -44.97 17.26
N ALA A 39 -28.52 -45.08 16.45
CA ALA A 39 -28.65 -44.33 15.21
C ALA A 39 -28.77 -42.81 15.47
N GLN A 40 -29.50 -42.39 16.50
CA GLN A 40 -29.55 -40.98 16.91
C GLN A 40 -28.17 -40.47 17.34
N ILE A 41 -27.46 -41.21 18.19
CA ILE A 41 -26.10 -40.83 18.62
C ILE A 41 -25.15 -40.76 17.43
N ALA A 42 -25.25 -41.69 16.47
CA ALA A 42 -24.43 -41.68 15.26
C ALA A 42 -24.76 -40.50 14.34
N ASN A 43 -26.05 -40.15 14.18
CA ASN A 43 -26.48 -38.99 13.41
C ASN A 43 -26.02 -37.68 14.08
N ASP A 44 -26.11 -37.58 15.40
CA ASP A 44 -25.65 -36.41 16.15
C ASP A 44 -24.13 -36.26 16.04
N LEU A 45 -23.37 -37.37 16.12
CA LEU A 45 -21.92 -37.36 15.94
C LEU A 45 -21.53 -37.01 14.50
N ALA A 46 -22.26 -37.51 13.50
CA ALA A 46 -22.04 -37.16 12.10
C ALA A 46 -22.34 -35.67 11.84
N ALA A 47 -23.41 -35.13 12.42
CA ALA A 47 -23.74 -33.71 12.33
C ALA A 47 -22.66 -32.82 12.99
N GLN A 48 -22.16 -33.22 14.16
CA GLN A 48 -21.02 -32.55 14.81
C GLN A 48 -19.75 -32.65 13.96
N GLY A 49 -19.49 -33.81 13.34
CA GLY A 49 -18.36 -34.01 12.44
C GLY A 49 -18.42 -33.14 11.18
N ILE A 50 -19.59 -32.96 10.59
CA ILE A 50 -19.80 -32.05 9.44
C ILE A 50 -19.55 -30.61 9.87
N ALA A 51 -20.13 -30.16 10.99
CA ALA A 51 -19.92 -28.81 11.50
C ALA A 51 -18.44 -28.52 11.80
N GLN A 52 -17.72 -29.50 12.36
CA GLN A 52 -16.28 -29.37 12.62
C GLN A 52 -15.47 -29.34 11.32
N ALA A 53 -15.85 -30.11 10.30
CA ALA A 53 -15.18 -30.11 9.00
C ALA A 53 -15.41 -28.79 8.24
N GLU A 54 -16.62 -28.23 8.31
CA GLU A 54 -16.94 -26.91 7.75
C GLU A 54 -16.11 -25.80 8.42
N GLU A 55 -16.01 -25.83 9.75
CA GLU A 55 -15.20 -24.88 10.49
C GLU A 55 -13.70 -25.03 10.17
N ALA A 56 -13.21 -26.26 10.07
CA ALA A 56 -11.83 -26.53 9.66
C ALA A 56 -11.54 -26.02 8.24
N ASN A 57 -12.48 -26.21 7.30
CA ASN A 57 -12.36 -25.68 5.94
C ASN A 57 -12.35 -24.14 5.93
N ARG A 58 -13.19 -23.50 6.74
CA ARG A 58 -13.21 -22.04 6.87
C ARG A 58 -11.87 -21.50 7.37
N VAL A 59 -11.33 -22.10 8.44
CA VAL A 59 -10.01 -21.74 8.97
C VAL A 59 -8.90 -21.98 7.95
N ALA A 60 -8.97 -23.07 7.18
CA ALA A 60 -8.01 -23.34 6.12
C ALA A 60 -8.06 -22.31 4.98
N VAL A 61 -9.26 -21.87 4.58
CA VAL A 61 -9.43 -20.80 3.58
C VAL A 61 -8.88 -19.48 4.08
N GLU A 62 -9.20 -19.09 5.32
CA GLU A 62 -8.64 -17.89 5.95
C GLU A 62 -7.12 -17.97 6.07
N GLY A 63 -6.59 -19.13 6.46
CA GLY A 63 -5.15 -19.38 6.53
C GLY A 63 -4.46 -19.26 5.17
N ASN A 64 -5.09 -19.76 4.10
CA ASN A 64 -4.56 -19.63 2.74
C ASN A 64 -4.54 -18.17 2.27
N GLN A 65 -5.57 -17.38 2.60
CA GLN A 65 -5.60 -15.95 2.28
C GLN A 65 -4.48 -15.19 3.00
N ILE A 66 -4.27 -15.47 4.29
CA ILE A 66 -3.17 -14.87 5.06
C ILE A 66 -1.81 -15.26 4.47
N ALA A 67 -1.64 -16.50 4.02
CA ALA A 67 -0.42 -16.95 3.38
C ALA A 67 -0.17 -16.24 2.04
N ASP A 68 -1.22 -16.02 1.24
CA ASP A 68 -1.13 -15.30 -0.04
C ASP A 68 -0.77 -13.82 0.16
N ASP A 69 -1.39 -13.17 1.15
CA ASP A 69 -1.06 -11.80 1.55
C ASP A 69 0.39 -11.70 2.05
N ALA A 70 0.83 -12.67 2.85
CA ALA A 70 2.20 -12.74 3.35
C ALA A 70 3.22 -12.96 2.22
N ASN A 71 2.89 -13.82 1.23
CA ASN A 71 3.73 -14.02 0.05
C ASN A 71 3.82 -12.75 -0.78
N THR A 72 2.70 -12.08 -1.04
CA THR A 72 2.67 -10.80 -1.76
C THR A 72 3.50 -9.74 -1.03
N LEU A 73 3.43 -9.68 0.30
CA LEU A 73 4.24 -8.76 1.11
C LEU A 73 5.73 -9.14 1.06
N ALA A 74 6.06 -10.43 1.14
CA ALA A 74 7.43 -10.92 1.05
C ALA A 74 8.04 -10.62 -0.33
N GLU A 75 7.29 -10.80 -1.42
CA GLU A 75 7.71 -10.43 -2.77
C GLU A 75 7.95 -8.93 -2.90
N ARG A 76 7.09 -8.08 -2.32
CA ARG A 76 7.30 -6.62 -2.27
C ARG A 76 8.52 -6.23 -1.45
N ALA A 77 8.74 -6.88 -0.31
CA ALA A 77 9.92 -6.64 0.53
C ALA A 77 11.20 -7.13 -0.17
N LEU A 78 11.14 -8.24 -0.89
CA LEU A 78 12.24 -8.76 -1.69
C LEU A 78 12.54 -7.83 -2.88
N ALA A 79 11.52 -7.33 -3.56
CA ALA A 79 11.68 -6.31 -4.60
C ALA A 79 12.34 -5.05 -4.04
N ALA A 80 11.92 -4.56 -2.86
CA ALA A 80 12.54 -3.41 -2.22
C ALA A 80 14.00 -3.62 -1.78
N THR A 81 14.39 -4.86 -1.44
CA THR A 81 15.79 -5.20 -1.08
C THR A 81 16.67 -5.49 -2.29
N THR A 82 16.08 -5.87 -3.42
CA THR A 82 16.81 -6.17 -4.66
C THR A 82 16.90 -4.96 -5.59
N ASP A 83 15.95 -4.02 -5.47
CA ASP A 83 15.90 -2.78 -6.23
C ASP A 83 16.97 -1.79 -5.74
N ASN A 84 18.17 -1.96 -6.31
CA ASN A 84 19.33 -1.08 -6.10
C ASN A 84 19.35 0.09 -7.09
N VAL A 85 18.22 0.45 -7.72
CA VAL A 85 18.17 1.58 -8.64
C VAL A 85 18.32 2.88 -7.85
N ASP A 86 19.41 3.59 -8.11
CA ASP A 86 19.71 4.88 -7.52
C ASP A 86 19.17 5.98 -8.45
N TYR A 87 18.05 6.60 -8.06
CA TYR A 87 17.50 7.72 -8.82
C TYR A 87 18.30 8.98 -8.51
N GLN A 88 18.68 9.69 -9.57
CA GLN A 88 19.34 10.98 -9.45
C GLN A 88 18.44 12.03 -10.06
N TRP A 89 18.02 13.01 -9.27
CA TRP A 89 17.23 14.13 -9.77
C TRP A 89 18.09 15.39 -9.85
N ARG A 90 17.85 16.23 -10.86
CA ARG A 90 18.56 17.49 -11.01
C ARG A 90 17.63 18.63 -11.37
N LEU A 91 17.68 19.68 -10.56
CA LEU A 91 17.03 20.95 -10.90
C LEU A 91 17.90 21.73 -11.91
N LYS A 92 17.34 22.06 -13.07
CA LYS A 92 18.00 22.73 -14.20
C LYS A 92 17.23 24.01 -14.56
N VAL A 93 17.97 25.06 -14.90
CA VAL A 93 17.40 26.29 -15.46
C VAL A 93 17.32 26.10 -16.97
N GLN A 94 16.17 26.40 -17.57
CA GLN A 94 16.06 26.41 -19.03
C GLN A 94 16.92 27.52 -19.65
N GLU A 95 17.11 27.46 -20.97
CA GLU A 95 17.96 28.40 -21.71
C GLU A 95 17.48 29.85 -21.61
N ASP A 96 16.18 30.05 -21.42
CA ASP A 96 15.56 31.36 -21.21
C ASP A 96 16.03 32.04 -19.90
N GLY A 97 16.50 31.26 -18.92
CA GLY A 97 16.87 31.72 -17.60
C GLY A 97 15.69 32.09 -16.70
N LEU A 98 14.47 31.70 -17.10
CA LEU A 98 13.20 32.07 -16.46
C LEU A 98 12.40 30.84 -16.00
N ALA A 99 12.54 29.70 -16.71
CA ALA A 99 11.91 28.45 -16.32
C ALA A 99 12.87 27.50 -15.60
N LEU A 100 12.33 26.70 -14.69
CA LEU A 100 13.02 25.63 -13.99
C LEU A 100 12.39 24.29 -14.38
N VAL A 101 13.24 23.30 -14.62
CA VAL A 101 12.83 21.92 -14.90
C VAL A 101 13.53 20.97 -13.94
N VAL A 102 12.85 19.88 -13.60
CA VAL A 102 13.42 18.76 -12.85
C VAL A 102 13.70 17.65 -13.82
N LEU A 103 14.97 17.33 -13.96
CA LEU A 103 15.47 16.26 -14.80
C LEU A 103 15.61 14.98 -13.97
N ASN A 104 15.03 13.89 -14.44
CA ASN A 104 15.42 12.55 -14.02
C ASN A 104 16.79 12.24 -14.65
N ASP A 105 17.87 12.36 -13.90
CA ASP A 105 19.24 12.09 -14.35
C ASP A 105 19.65 10.62 -14.18
N SER A 106 18.68 9.72 -13.99
CA SER A 106 18.92 8.28 -13.95
C SER A 106 18.62 7.63 -15.30
N ALA A 107 19.21 6.45 -15.52
CA ALA A 107 18.94 5.61 -16.68
C ALA A 107 17.60 4.85 -16.58
N HIS A 108 16.81 5.10 -15.52
CA HIS A 108 15.60 4.36 -15.23
C HIS A 108 14.38 5.29 -15.26
N PRO A 109 13.26 4.86 -15.84
CA PRO A 109 12.03 5.64 -15.75
C PRO A 109 11.47 5.64 -14.32
N ALA A 110 10.72 6.66 -13.96
CA ALA A 110 10.06 6.80 -12.67
C ALA A 110 8.54 6.90 -12.86
N HIS A 111 7.78 6.35 -11.91
CA HIS A 111 6.32 6.34 -11.91
C HIS A 111 5.76 7.12 -10.72
N ASP A 112 4.53 7.61 -10.85
CA ASP A 112 3.80 8.36 -9.80
C ASP A 112 4.66 9.48 -9.17
N VAL A 113 5.34 10.25 -10.02
CA VAL A 113 6.32 11.24 -9.58
C VAL A 113 5.59 12.46 -9.05
N THR A 114 5.84 12.78 -7.79
CA THR A 114 5.39 14.02 -7.14
C THR A 114 6.60 14.85 -6.77
N ILE A 115 6.60 16.10 -7.18
CA ILE A 115 7.68 17.03 -6.99
C ILE A 115 7.16 18.23 -6.21
N THR A 116 7.78 18.50 -5.07
CA THR A 116 7.50 19.68 -4.25
C THR A 116 8.75 20.55 -4.18
N VAL A 117 8.58 21.83 -4.46
CA VAL A 117 9.64 22.84 -4.33
C VAL A 117 9.31 23.75 -3.19
N ASP A 118 10.21 23.84 -2.21
CA ASP A 118 10.12 24.75 -1.08
C ASP A 118 11.26 25.77 -1.06
N GLN A 119 10.93 26.96 -0.56
CA GLN A 119 11.88 28.02 -0.25
C GLN A 119 11.60 28.46 1.19
N ASP A 120 12.61 28.38 2.06
CA ASP A 120 12.50 28.73 3.47
C ASP A 120 11.28 28.07 4.15
N SER A 121 11.10 26.77 3.90
CA SER A 121 9.99 25.93 4.41
C SER A 121 8.59 26.27 3.90
N HIS A 122 8.47 27.14 2.89
CA HIS A 122 7.19 27.44 2.23
C HIS A 122 7.15 26.80 0.85
N VAL A 123 6.14 25.99 0.58
CA VAL A 123 5.93 25.39 -0.74
C VAL A 123 5.64 26.49 -1.75
N LYS A 124 6.45 26.51 -2.81
CA LYS A 124 6.35 27.48 -3.91
C LYS A 124 5.74 26.88 -5.17
N ALA A 125 6.01 25.60 -5.41
CA ALA A 125 5.42 24.86 -6.53
C ALA A 125 5.26 23.38 -6.19
N THR A 126 4.26 22.77 -6.82
CA THR A 126 4.11 21.32 -6.86
C THR A 126 3.85 20.91 -8.30
N ALA A 127 4.50 19.84 -8.75
CA ALA A 127 4.26 19.22 -10.05
C ALA A 127 4.10 17.71 -9.85
N SER A 128 3.26 17.09 -10.68
CA SER A 128 3.06 15.64 -10.67
C SER A 128 3.09 15.10 -12.09
N ALA A 129 3.65 13.91 -12.26
CA ALA A 129 3.67 13.18 -13.52
C ALA A 129 3.52 11.69 -13.26
N ASP A 130 2.56 11.05 -13.94
CA ASP A 130 2.30 9.60 -13.80
C ASP A 130 3.52 8.78 -14.25
N HIS A 131 4.26 9.30 -15.23
CA HIS A 131 5.45 8.67 -15.78
C HIS A 131 6.47 9.71 -16.22
N VAL A 132 7.73 9.50 -15.82
CA VAL A 132 8.89 10.29 -16.26
C VAL A 132 9.91 9.32 -16.83
N ALA A 133 10.18 9.44 -18.13
CA ALA A 133 11.17 8.60 -18.79
C ALA A 133 12.58 8.78 -18.19
N ALA A 134 13.48 7.83 -18.47
CA ALA A 134 14.91 8.02 -18.22
C ALA A 134 15.39 9.28 -18.94
N PHE A 135 16.16 10.14 -18.25
CA PHE A 135 16.58 11.44 -18.79
C PHE A 135 15.43 12.39 -19.17
N GLY A 136 14.21 12.13 -18.65
CA GLY A 136 13.02 12.95 -18.86
C GLY A 136 12.99 14.20 -17.97
N GLU A 137 12.29 15.24 -18.45
CA GLU A 137 12.16 16.51 -17.75
C GLU A 137 10.70 16.76 -17.32
N VAL A 138 10.53 17.31 -16.12
CA VAL A 138 9.24 17.80 -15.60
C VAL A 138 9.33 19.31 -15.42
N LEU A 139 8.41 20.05 -16.04
CA LEU A 139 8.35 21.50 -15.93
C LEU A 139 7.80 21.91 -14.56
N LEU A 140 8.46 22.89 -13.93
CA LEU A 140 7.98 23.50 -12.70
C LEU A 140 7.38 24.86 -13.00
N ASP A 141 6.13 25.06 -12.58
CA ASP A 141 5.53 26.39 -12.56
C ASP A 141 6.07 27.20 -11.38
N LEU A 142 7.14 27.95 -11.64
CA LEU A 142 7.80 28.83 -10.69
C LEU A 142 7.91 30.27 -11.21
N GLU A 143 7.19 30.61 -12.28
CA GLU A 143 7.35 31.91 -12.97
C GLU A 143 7.19 33.08 -12.00
N GLY A 144 6.15 33.06 -11.15
CA GLY A 144 5.92 34.09 -10.15
C GLY A 144 7.06 34.22 -9.12
N LEU A 145 7.63 33.09 -8.68
CA LEU A 145 8.78 33.10 -7.77
C LEU A 145 10.03 33.67 -8.47
N VAL A 146 10.31 33.23 -9.69
CA VAL A 146 11.46 33.69 -10.46
C VAL A 146 11.38 35.19 -10.71
N GLN A 147 10.20 35.69 -11.08
CA GLN A 147 9.96 37.12 -11.29
C GLN A 147 10.16 37.92 -9.99
N GLN A 148 9.66 37.42 -8.86
CA GLN A 148 9.84 38.04 -7.55
C GLN A 148 11.33 38.15 -7.17
N GLU A 149 12.11 37.08 -7.36
CA GLU A 149 13.54 37.04 -7.06
C GLU A 149 14.34 37.96 -7.99
N ILE A 150 13.94 38.07 -9.26
CA ILE A 150 14.53 39.01 -10.21
C ILE A 150 14.27 40.46 -9.81
N GLU A 151 13.04 40.79 -9.42
CA GLU A 151 12.68 42.14 -9.02
C GLU A 151 13.37 42.55 -7.71
N HIS A 152 13.46 41.62 -6.76
CA HIS A 152 14.22 41.83 -5.54
C HIS A 152 15.71 42.08 -5.82
N ALA A 153 16.31 41.37 -6.77
CA ALA A 153 17.68 41.60 -7.21
C ALA A 153 17.86 42.99 -7.85
N ARG A 154 16.90 43.44 -8.67
CA ARG A 154 16.91 44.78 -9.29
C ARG A 154 16.84 45.89 -8.24
N GLY A 155 15.91 45.79 -7.29
CA GLY A 155 15.77 46.80 -6.22
C GLY A 155 17.05 46.92 -5.37
N LYS A 156 17.73 45.79 -5.11
CA LYS A 156 19.01 45.81 -4.39
C LYS A 156 20.13 46.50 -5.19
N ALA A 157 20.19 46.24 -6.50
CA ALA A 157 21.16 46.90 -7.39
C ALA A 157 20.94 48.41 -7.45
N GLN A 158 19.69 48.86 -7.63
CA GLN A 158 19.34 50.28 -7.67
C GLN A 158 19.72 51.02 -6.38
N ARG A 159 19.49 50.40 -5.20
CA ARG A 159 19.90 50.98 -3.91
C ARG A 159 21.41 51.13 -3.80
N LEU A 160 22.15 50.15 -4.32
CA LEU A 160 23.61 50.18 -4.33
C LEU A 160 24.14 51.25 -5.28
N ASP A 161 23.56 51.37 -6.48
CA ASP A 161 23.93 52.38 -7.46
C ASP A 161 23.65 53.79 -6.90
N ALA A 162 22.50 53.99 -6.25
CA ALA A 162 22.18 55.24 -5.56
C ALA A 162 23.16 55.57 -4.42
N PHE A 163 23.61 54.56 -3.66
CA PHE A 163 24.62 54.74 -2.62
C PHE A 163 25.98 55.11 -3.22
N ASN A 164 26.42 54.41 -4.27
CA ASN A 164 27.71 54.63 -4.93
C ASN A 164 27.74 55.97 -5.71
N ALA A 165 26.59 56.46 -6.14
CA ALA A 165 26.45 57.79 -6.76
C ALA A 165 26.37 58.93 -5.75
N SER A 166 26.27 58.63 -4.44
CA SER A 166 26.27 59.66 -3.40
C SER A 166 27.69 60.13 -3.09
N ASP A 167 27.84 61.41 -2.75
CA ASP A 167 29.14 62.07 -2.54
C ASP A 167 29.74 61.75 -1.16
N ASN A 168 29.64 60.49 -0.74
CA ASN A 168 29.99 59.99 0.60
C ASN A 168 31.40 59.39 0.67
N GLY A 169 32.16 59.40 -0.44
CA GLY A 169 33.52 58.87 -0.54
C GLY A 169 33.64 57.35 -0.38
N ALA A 170 32.53 56.60 -0.36
CA ALA A 170 32.51 55.16 -0.14
C ALA A 170 31.94 54.43 -1.36
N PHE A 171 32.69 53.44 -1.88
CA PHE A 171 32.25 52.58 -2.98
C PHE A 171 32.03 51.15 -2.49
N ILE A 172 30.83 50.61 -2.70
CA ILE A 172 30.47 49.25 -2.31
C ILE A 172 30.21 48.42 -3.57
N VAL A 173 30.89 47.27 -3.66
CA VAL A 173 30.61 46.25 -4.68
C VAL A 173 29.51 45.32 -4.17
N GLY A 174 28.40 45.26 -4.91
CA GLY A 174 27.26 44.42 -4.58
C GLY A 174 27.54 42.94 -4.77
N ARG A 175 27.11 42.12 -3.80
CA ARG A 175 27.03 40.66 -4.03
C ARG A 175 25.80 40.33 -4.87
N PRO A 176 25.91 39.41 -5.84
CA PRO A 176 24.76 38.91 -6.59
C PRO A 176 23.66 38.44 -5.64
N HIS A 177 22.41 38.71 -5.99
CA HIS A 177 21.28 38.18 -5.23
C HIS A 177 21.23 36.67 -5.42
N SER A 178 21.13 35.92 -4.32
CA SER A 178 21.12 34.46 -4.34
C SER A 178 20.11 33.91 -3.36
N PHE A 179 19.41 32.86 -3.76
CA PHE A 179 18.41 32.18 -2.95
C PHE A 179 18.59 30.66 -3.07
N ARG A 180 17.98 29.91 -2.17
CA ARG A 180 18.04 28.45 -2.14
C ARG A 180 16.65 27.89 -2.38
N LEU A 181 16.57 26.88 -3.21
CA LEU A 181 15.39 26.05 -3.34
C LEU A 181 15.73 24.64 -2.84
N ARG A 182 14.79 24.06 -2.12
CA ARG A 182 14.80 22.65 -1.77
C ARG A 182 13.75 21.96 -2.63
N LEU A 183 14.16 20.87 -3.24
CA LEU A 183 13.36 20.02 -4.10
C LEU A 183 13.17 18.71 -3.35
N THR A 184 11.93 18.30 -3.16
CA THR A 184 11.58 16.98 -2.66
C THR A 184 10.89 16.23 -3.79
N VAL A 185 11.45 15.11 -4.21
CA VAL A 185 10.88 14.23 -5.23
C VAL A 185 10.47 12.94 -4.56
N VAL A 186 9.20 12.56 -4.71
CA VAL A 186 8.68 11.26 -4.32
C VAL A 186 8.27 10.54 -5.59
N ALA A 187 8.75 9.32 -5.77
CA ALA A 187 8.47 8.52 -6.97
C ALA A 187 8.39 7.04 -6.63
N ARG A 188 7.89 6.24 -7.57
CA ARG A 188 7.99 4.78 -7.55
C ARG A 188 8.92 4.29 -8.65
N THR A 189 9.71 3.27 -8.33
CA THR A 189 10.55 2.57 -9.30
C THR A 189 9.69 1.70 -10.23
N GLU A 190 10.28 1.15 -11.30
CA GLU A 190 9.59 0.18 -12.17
C GLU A 190 9.08 -1.05 -11.39
N ALA A 191 9.77 -1.43 -10.31
CA ALA A 191 9.36 -2.51 -9.40
C ALA A 191 8.27 -2.07 -8.39
N GLY A 192 7.79 -0.83 -8.46
CA GLY A 192 6.77 -0.28 -7.57
C GLY A 192 7.29 0.15 -6.19
N VAL A 193 8.62 0.20 -6.00
CA VAL A 193 9.23 0.56 -4.71
C VAL A 193 9.20 2.07 -4.54
N PRO A 194 8.65 2.60 -3.42
CA PRO A 194 8.64 4.04 -3.18
C PRO A 194 10.05 4.56 -2.87
N ARG A 195 10.42 5.67 -3.50
CA ARG A 195 11.67 6.40 -3.32
C ARG A 195 11.39 7.88 -3.06
N SER A 196 12.24 8.48 -2.24
CA SER A 196 12.15 9.90 -1.90
C SER A 196 13.55 10.50 -1.90
N ASP A 197 13.72 11.56 -2.67
CA ASP A 197 14.99 12.28 -2.82
C ASP A 197 14.80 13.76 -2.46
N VAL A 198 15.80 14.30 -1.76
CA VAL A 198 15.83 15.71 -1.37
C VAL A 198 17.08 16.36 -1.93
N ILE A 199 16.89 17.42 -2.70
CA ILE A 199 17.97 18.17 -3.34
C ILE A 199 17.86 19.64 -2.96
N GLU A 200 18.93 20.17 -2.37
CA GLU A 200 19.07 21.60 -2.16
C GLU A 200 19.94 22.22 -3.24
N LYS A 201 19.44 23.29 -3.89
CA LYS A 201 20.19 24.01 -4.91
C LYS A 201 20.14 25.51 -4.71
N ARG A 202 21.30 26.15 -4.87
CA ARG A 202 21.45 27.61 -4.76
C ARG A 202 21.44 28.26 -6.14
N PHE A 203 20.53 29.20 -6.32
CA PHE A 203 20.43 30.03 -7.52
C PHE A 203 20.96 31.42 -7.25
N SER A 204 21.41 32.08 -8.31
CA SER A 204 21.80 33.47 -8.29
C SER A 204 21.10 34.19 -9.44
N VAL A 205 20.67 35.42 -9.19
CA VAL A 205 20.14 36.29 -10.24
C VAL A 205 21.28 37.14 -10.79
N SER A 206 21.45 37.13 -12.10
CA SER A 206 22.45 37.94 -12.81
C SER A 206 21.85 38.45 -14.11
N LYS A 207 21.88 39.77 -14.31
CA LYS A 207 21.33 40.44 -15.50
C LYS A 207 19.86 40.06 -15.80
N GLY A 208 19.05 39.90 -14.76
CA GLY A 208 17.63 39.55 -14.90
C GLY A 208 17.36 38.10 -15.30
N ARG A 209 18.34 37.20 -15.17
CA ARG A 209 18.19 35.77 -15.44
C ARG A 209 18.68 34.95 -14.27
N LEU A 210 18.08 33.78 -14.06
CA LEU A 210 18.58 32.79 -13.13
C LEU A 210 19.87 32.17 -13.66
N LYS A 211 20.83 32.01 -12.77
CA LYS A 211 22.04 31.24 -12.98
C LYS A 211 22.22 30.25 -11.86
N THR A 212 22.53 29.03 -12.22
CA THR A 212 22.98 28.04 -11.24
C THR A 212 24.33 28.44 -10.69
N THR A 213 24.43 28.53 -9.37
CA THR A 213 25.72 28.84 -8.73
C THR A 213 26.60 27.59 -8.81
N ARG A 214 27.57 27.53 -9.73
CA ARG A 214 28.59 26.47 -9.68
C ARG A 214 29.38 26.66 -8.39
N ARG A 215 29.33 25.68 -7.48
CA ARG A 215 30.33 25.58 -6.41
C ARG A 215 31.68 25.43 -7.11
N ARG A 216 32.57 26.41 -6.95
CA ARG A 216 34.01 26.15 -7.15
C ARG A 216 34.38 25.17 -6.04
N ASN A 217 34.70 23.94 -6.42
CA ASN A 217 35.56 23.08 -5.61
C ASN A 217 36.98 23.64 -5.67
#